data_AF-A0A6S7JUZ5-F1
#
_entry.id   AF-A0A6S7JUZ5-F1
#
_cell.length_a   1.000
_cell.length_b   1.000
_cell.length_c   1.000
_cell.angle_alpha   90.00
_cell.angle_beta   90.00
_cell.angle_gamma   90.00
#
_symmetry.space_group_name_H-M   'P 1'
#
loop_
_entity.id
_entity.type
_entity.pdbx_description
1 polymer ?
#
loop_
_entity_poly.entity_id
_entity_poly.type
_entity_poly.pdbx_seq_one_letter_code
_entity_poly.pdbx_strand_id
1 'polypeptide(L)'
;YYEFDNTVVREILGKKLTTRLRKDLDDISERTSVPLKSCKRQYDNIKNIFKAVEDSTGDLVNNIKTEFLLSENLSKSYACIVFMSYHKFETGKRRLSYLTFTDCAYCVEQMITNWTINSSDATESDTVLDMDKNFLQELRDLKIFSSDKDIADEHKRAVFTELKAKASKEIAKMYDPHVKNFDRILISIGADLIHQKDLKDIFLDLVEKFIEPCKQANLTVSGLSMFLQALMTTCEKLSSVQ
;
A
#
# COMPACT_ATOMS: atom_id res chain seq x y z
N TYR A 1 23.52 -7.10 -13.25
CA TYR A 1 22.58 -7.49 -14.34
C TYR A 1 21.12 -7.27 -13.96
N TYR A 2 20.70 -7.75 -12.78
CA TYR A 2 19.33 -7.57 -12.27
C TYR A 2 19.01 -6.20 -11.68
N GLU A 3 19.97 -5.27 -11.61
CA GLU A 3 19.68 -3.89 -11.22
C GLU A 3 18.77 -3.19 -12.25
N PHE A 4 17.97 -2.27 -11.74
CA PHE A 4 16.99 -1.51 -12.51
C PHE A 4 16.96 -0.04 -12.08
N ASP A 5 16.41 0.80 -12.95
CA ASP A 5 16.21 2.22 -12.71
C ASP A 5 14.79 2.44 -12.18
N ASN A 6 14.67 3.15 -11.06
CA ASN A 6 13.38 3.44 -10.43
C ASN A 6 12.40 4.14 -11.38
N THR A 7 12.90 5.02 -12.26
CA THR A 7 12.09 5.74 -13.25
C THR A 7 11.55 4.82 -14.34
N VAL A 8 12.31 3.81 -14.76
CA VAL A 8 11.89 2.81 -15.75
C VAL A 8 10.84 1.89 -15.15
N VAL A 9 11.07 1.37 -13.94
CA VAL A 9 10.10 0.54 -13.22
C VAL A 9 8.80 1.29 -13.00
N ARG A 10 8.87 2.55 -12.58
CA ARG A 10 7.70 3.41 -12.37
C ARG A 10 6.82 3.56 -13.62
N GLU A 11 7.42 3.53 -14.80
CA GLU A 11 6.75 3.60 -16.11
C GLU A 11 6.19 2.27 -16.62
N ILE A 12 6.76 1.15 -16.13
CA ILE A 12 6.29 -0.22 -16.41
C ILE A 12 5.09 -0.55 -15.53
N LEU A 13 5.12 -0.14 -14.26
CA LEU A 13 4.05 -0.37 -13.29
C LEU A 13 2.72 0.26 -13.74
N GLY A 14 1.60 -0.33 -13.29
CA GLY A 14 0.25 0.06 -13.72
C GLY A 14 -0.13 -0.39 -15.14
N LYS A 15 0.79 -0.97 -15.91
CA LYS A 15 0.54 -1.57 -17.22
C LYS A 15 0.67 -3.09 -17.14
N LYS A 16 -0.15 -3.82 -17.91
CA LYS A 16 -0.01 -5.28 -18.02
C LYS A 16 1.32 -5.62 -18.69
N LEU A 17 2.06 -6.58 -18.13
CA LEU A 17 3.33 -7.12 -18.67
C LEU A 17 3.12 -7.93 -19.97
N THR A 18 2.77 -7.22 -21.03
CA THR A 18 2.35 -7.79 -22.33
C THR A 18 3.45 -7.67 -23.38
N THR A 19 3.32 -8.44 -24.47
CA THR A 19 4.18 -8.27 -25.65
C THR A 19 4.06 -6.87 -26.25
N ARG A 20 2.91 -6.21 -26.10
CA ARG A 20 2.69 -4.82 -26.52
C ARG A 20 3.55 -3.85 -25.71
N LEU A 21 3.52 -3.94 -24.38
CA LEU A 21 4.34 -3.10 -23.51
C LEU A 21 5.84 -3.20 -23.83
N ARG A 22 6.30 -4.41 -24.21
CA ARG A 22 7.69 -4.62 -24.67
C ARG A 22 8.03 -3.81 -25.93
N LYS A 23 7.07 -3.60 -26.83
CA LYS A 23 7.27 -2.80 -28.06
C LYS A 23 7.29 -1.31 -27.74
N ASP A 24 6.52 -0.89 -26.73
CA ASP A 24 6.43 0.51 -26.29
C ASP A 24 7.60 0.93 -25.36
N LEU A 25 8.65 0.10 -25.24
CA LEU A 25 9.84 0.41 -24.44
C LEU A 25 10.69 1.53 -25.06
N ASP A 26 10.53 1.79 -26.36
CA ASP A 26 11.19 2.92 -27.04
C ASP A 26 10.71 4.26 -26.43
N ASP A 27 9.40 4.44 -26.25
CA ASP A 27 8.82 5.61 -25.59
C ASP A 27 9.24 5.75 -24.12
N ILE A 28 9.44 4.63 -23.41
CA ILE A 28 9.93 4.64 -22.02
C ILE A 28 11.41 5.05 -21.99
N SER A 29 12.20 4.55 -22.94
CA SER A 29 13.61 4.92 -23.09
C SER A 29 13.78 6.42 -23.32
N GLU A 30 12.97 7.01 -24.20
CA GLU A 30 12.98 8.45 -24.46
C GLU A 30 12.59 9.25 -23.21
N ARG A 31 11.49 8.88 -22.55
CA ARG A 31 10.98 9.63 -21.38
C ARG A 31 11.89 9.56 -20.16
N THR A 32 12.57 8.42 -19.96
CA THR A 32 13.45 8.21 -18.80
C THR A 32 14.91 8.56 -19.08
N SER A 33 15.27 8.80 -20.34
CA SER A 33 16.66 8.94 -20.81
C SER A 33 17.55 7.73 -20.50
N VAL A 34 16.94 6.56 -20.25
CA VAL A 34 17.66 5.30 -20.03
C VAL A 34 17.81 4.57 -21.37
N PRO A 35 18.98 4.02 -21.73
CA PRO A 35 19.17 3.33 -22.99
C PRO A 35 18.16 2.20 -23.21
N LEU A 36 17.59 2.11 -24.41
CA LEU A 36 16.58 1.11 -24.77
C LEU A 36 17.00 -0.33 -24.44
N LYS A 37 18.27 -0.67 -24.63
CA LYS A 37 18.83 -1.98 -24.27
C LYS A 37 18.70 -2.26 -22.77
N SER A 38 18.89 -1.24 -21.92
CA SER A 38 18.69 -1.34 -20.47
C SER A 38 17.20 -1.48 -20.14
N CYS A 39 16.31 -0.68 -20.76
CA CYS A 39 14.86 -0.79 -20.57
C CYS A 39 14.35 -2.21 -20.92
N LYS A 40 14.80 -2.78 -22.05
CA LYS A 40 14.50 -4.16 -22.45
C LYS A 40 14.99 -5.20 -21.44
N ARG A 41 16.24 -5.06 -20.94
CA ARG A 41 16.80 -5.92 -19.89
C ARG A 41 15.96 -5.87 -18.62
N GLN A 42 15.62 -4.68 -18.14
CA GLN A 42 14.84 -4.49 -16.92
C GLN A 42 13.44 -5.10 -17.04
N TYR A 43 12.74 -4.85 -18.15
CA TYR A 43 11.45 -5.46 -18.43
C TYR A 43 11.52 -6.99 -18.46
N ASP A 44 12.56 -7.56 -19.10
CA ASP A 44 12.74 -9.01 -19.19
C ASP A 44 13.01 -9.63 -17.83
N ASN A 45 13.85 -9.01 -17.01
CA ASN A 45 14.10 -9.44 -15.65
C ASN A 45 12.83 -9.45 -14.81
N ILE A 46 12.05 -8.36 -14.84
CA ILE A 46 10.76 -8.25 -14.13
C ILE A 46 9.81 -9.36 -14.58
N LYS A 47 9.66 -9.55 -15.90
CA LYS A 47 8.76 -10.55 -16.47
C LYS A 47 9.17 -11.98 -16.11
N ASN A 48 10.47 -12.27 -16.12
CA ASN A 48 10.98 -13.60 -15.78
C ASN A 48 10.80 -13.89 -14.30
N ILE A 49 11.12 -12.94 -13.41
CA ILE A 49 10.91 -13.08 -11.97
C ILE A 49 9.42 -13.23 -11.65
N PHE A 50 8.56 -12.40 -12.25
CA PHE A 50 7.11 -12.51 -12.07
C PHE A 50 6.60 -13.91 -12.39
N LYS A 51 6.97 -14.45 -13.55
CA LYS A 51 6.54 -15.79 -13.99
C LYS A 51 7.06 -16.93 -13.12
N ALA A 52 8.24 -16.76 -12.54
CA ALA A 52 8.85 -17.77 -11.70
C ALA A 52 8.13 -17.91 -10.36
N VAL A 53 7.60 -16.80 -9.83
CA VAL A 53 7.03 -16.76 -8.48
C VAL A 53 5.51 -16.62 -8.43
N GLU A 54 4.82 -16.34 -9.55
CA GLU A 54 3.37 -16.07 -9.56
C GLU A 54 2.52 -17.22 -9.01
N ASP A 55 2.94 -18.47 -9.23
CA ASP A 55 2.27 -19.67 -8.73
C ASP A 55 3.02 -20.32 -7.55
N SER A 56 4.04 -19.63 -7.01
CA SER A 56 4.83 -20.17 -5.89
C SER A 56 4.12 -19.99 -4.56
N THR A 57 4.48 -20.84 -3.59
CA THR A 57 4.02 -20.76 -2.20
C THR A 57 5.18 -20.39 -1.27
N GLY A 58 4.87 -20.03 -0.01
CA GLY A 58 5.88 -19.66 0.98
C GLY A 58 6.25 -18.17 0.98
N ASP A 59 7.53 -17.85 1.14
CA ASP A 59 7.99 -16.48 1.28
C ASP A 59 8.49 -15.90 -0.05
N LEU A 60 7.82 -14.84 -0.54
CA LEU A 60 8.10 -14.21 -1.83
C LEU A 60 9.55 -13.73 -1.96
N VAL A 61 10.09 -13.11 -0.91
CA VAL A 61 11.44 -12.52 -0.95
C VAL A 61 12.48 -13.63 -1.03
N ASN A 62 12.34 -14.69 -0.24
CA ASN A 62 13.21 -15.85 -0.25
C ASN A 62 13.11 -16.64 -1.56
N ASN A 63 11.92 -16.80 -2.13
CA ASN A 63 11.74 -17.43 -3.44
C ASN A 63 12.54 -16.68 -4.52
N ILE A 64 12.38 -15.35 -4.62
CA ILE A 64 13.14 -14.53 -5.56
C ILE A 64 14.65 -14.60 -5.28
N LYS A 65 15.04 -14.48 -4.01
CA LYS A 65 16.46 -14.48 -3.59
C LYS A 65 17.16 -15.78 -3.97
N THR A 66 16.54 -16.92 -3.70
CA THR A 66 17.13 -18.24 -3.90
C THR A 66 17.17 -18.63 -5.37
N GLU A 67 16.08 -18.38 -6.11
CA GLU A 67 15.98 -18.77 -7.52
C GLU A 67 16.87 -17.91 -8.42
N PHE A 68 16.97 -16.60 -8.14
CA PHE A 68 17.71 -15.65 -8.97
C PHE A 68 19.08 -15.24 -8.39
N LEU A 69 19.43 -15.76 -7.20
CA LEU A 69 20.69 -15.47 -6.48
C LEU A 69 20.93 -13.97 -6.26
N LEU A 70 19.86 -13.25 -5.88
CA LEU A 70 19.89 -11.80 -5.66
C LEU A 70 20.22 -11.46 -4.20
N SER A 71 20.69 -10.24 -3.97
CA SER A 71 20.80 -9.70 -2.61
C SER A 71 19.42 -9.49 -1.98
N GLU A 72 19.33 -9.57 -0.65
CA GLU A 72 18.11 -9.31 0.14
C GLU A 72 17.36 -8.05 -0.32
N ASN A 73 18.05 -6.90 -0.38
CA ASN A 73 17.46 -5.61 -0.72
C ASN A 73 16.87 -5.59 -2.14
N LEU A 74 17.57 -6.21 -3.09
CA LEU A 74 17.10 -6.31 -4.48
C LEU A 74 15.91 -7.26 -4.59
N SER A 75 15.92 -8.38 -3.87
CA SER A 75 14.79 -9.32 -3.80
C SER A 75 13.54 -8.66 -3.23
N LYS A 76 13.65 -7.89 -2.13
CA LYS A 76 12.55 -7.09 -1.58
C LYS A 76 11.99 -6.10 -2.58
N SER A 77 12.86 -5.42 -3.32
CA SER A 77 12.43 -4.46 -4.33
C SER A 77 11.71 -5.16 -5.50
N TYR A 78 12.18 -6.33 -5.94
CA TYR A 78 11.48 -7.14 -6.93
C TYR A 78 10.16 -7.72 -6.41
N ALA A 79 10.09 -8.14 -5.15
CA ALA A 79 8.85 -8.59 -4.51
C ALA A 79 7.76 -7.50 -4.61
N CYS A 80 8.12 -6.25 -4.31
CA CYS A 80 7.21 -5.12 -4.47
C CYS A 80 6.75 -4.93 -5.93
N ILE A 81 7.66 -5.05 -6.90
CA ILE A 81 7.34 -4.92 -8.34
C ILE A 81 6.36 -6.02 -8.78
N VAL A 82 6.64 -7.27 -8.42
CA VAL A 82 5.82 -8.42 -8.77
C VAL A 82 4.44 -8.31 -8.14
N PHE A 83 4.38 -7.98 -6.85
CA PHE A 83 3.13 -7.80 -6.11
C PHE A 83 2.25 -6.70 -6.72
N MET A 84 2.82 -5.52 -7.00
CA MET A 84 2.11 -4.44 -7.70
C MET A 84 1.66 -4.84 -9.11
N SER A 85 2.46 -5.64 -9.81
CA SER A 85 2.13 -6.11 -11.17
C SER A 85 0.99 -7.12 -11.17
N TYR A 86 0.95 -8.02 -10.18
CA TYR A 86 -0.07 -9.06 -10.01
C TYR A 86 -1.43 -8.43 -9.70
N HIS A 87 -1.46 -7.55 -8.69
CA HIS A 87 -2.66 -6.81 -8.29
C HIS A 87 -2.99 -5.61 -9.20
N LYS A 88 -2.12 -5.32 -10.18
CA LYS A 88 -2.28 -4.26 -11.20
C LYS A 88 -2.47 -2.87 -10.60
N PHE A 89 -1.73 -2.54 -9.55
CA PHE A 89 -1.83 -1.26 -8.84
C PHE A 89 -1.78 -0.08 -9.81
N GLU A 90 -2.74 0.83 -9.67
CA GLU A 90 -2.81 2.05 -10.48
C GLU A 90 -1.74 3.04 -10.04
N THR A 91 -0.87 3.41 -10.98
CA THR A 91 0.21 4.37 -10.74
C THR A 91 0.32 5.40 -11.87
N GLY A 92 -0.45 5.28 -12.95
CA GLY A 92 -0.39 6.16 -14.12
C GLY A 92 -1.23 7.42 -14.02
N LYS A 93 -2.10 7.54 -13.00
CA LYS A 93 -2.96 8.73 -12.83
C LYS A 93 -2.12 9.99 -12.55
N ARG A 94 -2.51 11.12 -13.14
CA ARG A 94 -1.82 12.41 -12.96
C ARG A 94 -1.64 12.79 -11.48
N ARG A 95 -2.64 12.50 -10.64
CA ARG A 95 -2.55 12.76 -9.19
C ARG A 95 -1.46 11.97 -8.47
N LEU A 96 -1.00 10.85 -9.04
CA LEU A 96 0.06 10.00 -8.50
C LEU A 96 1.43 10.28 -9.15
N SER A 97 1.51 11.27 -10.05
CA SER A 97 2.74 11.56 -10.81
C SER A 97 3.91 12.02 -9.95
N TYR A 98 3.64 12.57 -8.77
CA TYR A 98 4.67 12.98 -7.82
C TYR A 98 5.27 11.81 -7.02
N LEU A 99 4.61 10.64 -7.02
CA LEU A 99 5.08 9.45 -6.30
C LEU A 99 6.12 8.71 -7.13
N THR A 100 7.27 8.45 -6.51
CA THR A 100 8.35 7.65 -7.07
C THR A 100 8.08 6.15 -6.89
N PHE A 101 8.89 5.30 -7.52
CA PHE A 101 8.86 3.87 -7.24
C PHE A 101 9.14 3.58 -5.75
N THR A 102 10.08 4.29 -5.15
CA THR A 102 10.47 4.09 -3.74
C THR A 102 9.32 4.38 -2.79
N ASP A 103 8.54 5.43 -3.06
CA ASP A 103 7.35 5.76 -2.24
C ASP A 103 6.32 4.62 -2.29
N CYS A 104 6.02 4.12 -3.51
CA CYS A 104 5.09 3.00 -3.68
C CYS A 104 5.63 1.70 -3.06
N ALA A 105 6.91 1.41 -3.26
CA ALA A 105 7.56 0.20 -2.76
C ALA A 105 7.58 0.15 -1.23
N TYR A 106 7.80 1.29 -0.57
CA TYR A 106 7.73 1.37 0.89
C TYR A 106 6.35 0.94 1.41
N CYS A 107 5.27 1.45 0.82
CA CYS A 107 3.92 1.05 1.19
C CYS A 107 3.68 -0.44 0.91
N VAL A 108 4.08 -0.92 -0.27
CA VAL A 108 3.85 -2.31 -0.68
C VAL A 108 4.65 -3.30 0.18
N GLU A 109 5.86 -2.96 0.62
CA GLU A 109 6.61 -3.79 1.57
C GLU A 109 5.83 -3.98 2.87
N GLN A 110 5.14 -2.94 3.36
CA GLN A 110 4.25 -3.07 4.52
C GLN A 110 3.03 -3.95 4.22
N MET A 111 2.48 -3.90 3.01
CA MET A 111 1.36 -4.77 2.62
C MET A 111 1.78 -6.23 2.55
N ILE A 112 2.92 -6.53 1.91
CA ILE A 112 3.48 -7.88 1.85
C ILE A 112 3.82 -8.39 3.25
N THR A 113 4.35 -7.54 4.13
CA THR A 113 4.74 -8.00 5.47
C THR A 113 3.55 -8.29 6.38
N ASN A 114 2.45 -7.52 6.25
CA ASN A 114 1.37 -7.53 7.24
C ASN A 114 0.02 -8.03 6.71
N TRP A 115 -0.20 -8.06 5.40
CA TRP A 115 -1.51 -8.31 4.80
C TRP A 115 -1.57 -9.55 3.89
N THR A 116 -0.43 -10.23 3.67
CA THR A 116 -0.37 -11.51 2.96
C THR A 116 -0.25 -12.65 3.96
N ILE A 117 -0.56 -13.86 3.49
CA ILE A 117 -0.63 -15.04 4.35
C ILE A 117 0.76 -15.43 4.84
N ASN A 118 0.90 -15.65 6.15
CA ASN A 118 2.10 -16.25 6.72
C ASN A 118 2.20 -17.72 6.30
N SER A 119 3.41 -18.23 6.07
CA SER A 119 3.63 -19.59 5.59
C SER A 119 3.03 -20.69 6.48
N SER A 120 2.73 -20.40 7.75
CA SER A 120 2.07 -21.29 8.70
C SER A 120 0.59 -21.53 8.42
N ASP A 121 -0.09 -20.56 7.81
CA ASP A 121 -1.57 -20.52 7.67
C ASP A 121 -2.02 -20.66 6.21
N ALA A 122 -1.08 -20.85 5.28
CA ALA A 122 -1.34 -21.00 3.85
C ALA A 122 -2.00 -22.33 3.50
N THR A 123 -3.04 -22.29 2.68
CA THR A 123 -3.63 -23.50 2.07
C THR A 123 -2.89 -23.89 0.79
N GLU A 124 -3.10 -25.11 0.29
CA GLU A 124 -2.53 -25.55 -1.00
C GLU A 124 -2.96 -24.68 -2.21
N SER A 125 -3.98 -23.84 -2.05
CA SER A 125 -4.51 -22.96 -3.10
C SER A 125 -3.98 -21.53 -3.04
N ASP A 126 -3.28 -21.14 -1.98
CA ASP A 126 -2.81 -19.77 -1.79
C ASP A 126 -1.40 -19.59 -2.35
N THR A 127 -1.19 -18.53 -3.11
CA THR A 127 0.11 -18.15 -3.67
C THR A 127 0.80 -17.10 -2.80
N VAL A 128 2.11 -16.91 -2.98
CA VAL A 128 2.90 -15.86 -2.31
C VAL A 128 2.45 -14.42 -2.62
N LEU A 129 1.54 -14.24 -3.59
CA LEU A 129 1.03 -12.94 -4.02
C LEU A 129 -0.39 -12.68 -3.50
N ASP A 130 -1.03 -13.66 -2.88
CA ASP A 130 -2.39 -13.52 -2.40
C ASP A 130 -2.45 -12.77 -1.07
N MET A 131 -3.46 -11.92 -0.97
CA MET A 131 -3.82 -11.24 0.27
C MET A 131 -4.47 -12.25 1.23
N ASP A 132 -4.24 -12.08 2.52
CA ASP A 132 -4.94 -12.87 3.54
C ASP A 132 -6.43 -12.54 3.52
N LYS A 133 -7.24 -13.53 3.13
CA LYS A 133 -8.69 -13.42 2.99
C LYS A 133 -9.39 -13.20 4.33
N ASN A 134 -8.85 -13.78 5.42
CA ASN A 134 -9.40 -13.60 6.76
C ASN A 134 -9.14 -12.17 7.23
N PHE A 135 -7.91 -11.69 7.08
CA PHE A 135 -7.55 -10.30 7.36
C PHE A 135 -8.43 -9.31 6.58
N LEU A 136 -8.65 -9.54 5.29
CA LEU A 136 -9.52 -8.69 4.47
C LEU A 136 -10.98 -8.72 4.94
N GLN A 137 -11.46 -9.86 5.44
CA GLN A 137 -12.80 -9.98 6.00
C GLN A 137 -12.91 -9.24 7.34
N GLU A 138 -11.91 -9.35 8.21
CA GLU A 138 -11.84 -8.60 9.47
C GLU A 138 -11.86 -7.09 9.22
N LEU A 139 -11.07 -6.59 8.26
CA LEU A 139 -11.11 -5.19 7.84
C LEU A 139 -12.50 -4.73 7.41
N ARG A 140 -13.24 -5.59 6.71
CA ARG A 140 -14.61 -5.29 6.28
C ARG A 140 -15.57 -5.19 7.47
N ASP A 141 -15.42 -6.06 8.45
CA ASP A 141 -16.27 -6.12 9.64
C ASP A 141 -16.03 -4.91 10.56
N LEU A 142 -14.84 -4.30 10.51
CA LEU A 142 -14.54 -3.02 11.19
C LEU A 142 -15.42 -1.84 10.72
N LYS A 143 -16.17 -1.96 9.62
CA LYS A 143 -17.13 -0.91 9.20
C LYS A 143 -18.09 -0.51 10.32
N ILE A 144 -18.41 -1.43 11.24
CA ILE A 144 -19.28 -1.16 12.39
C ILE A 144 -18.82 0.05 13.23
N PHE A 145 -17.51 0.24 13.40
CA PHE A 145 -16.93 1.36 14.17
C PHE A 145 -17.27 2.73 13.60
N SER A 146 -17.46 2.80 12.28
CA SER A 146 -17.79 4.03 11.59
C SER A 146 -19.30 4.27 11.45
N SER A 147 -20.10 3.19 11.46
CA SER A 147 -21.56 3.26 11.35
C SER A 147 -22.28 3.41 12.69
N ASP A 148 -21.70 2.86 13.76
CA ASP A 148 -22.22 3.02 15.12
C ASP A 148 -21.80 4.39 15.67
N LYS A 149 -22.80 5.23 15.95
CA LYS A 149 -22.56 6.60 16.40
C LYS A 149 -21.92 6.65 17.79
N ASP A 150 -22.28 5.72 18.67
CA ASP A 150 -21.80 5.72 20.05
C ASP A 150 -20.34 5.29 20.10
N ILE A 151 -19.96 4.26 19.32
CA ILE A 151 -18.56 3.85 19.13
C ILE A 151 -17.74 5.00 18.54
N ALA A 152 -18.23 5.65 17.48
CA ALA A 152 -17.52 6.76 16.85
C ALA A 152 -17.38 7.98 17.78
N ASP A 153 -18.36 8.24 18.66
CA ASP A 153 -18.28 9.29 19.68
C ASP A 153 -17.31 8.93 20.82
N GLU A 154 -17.29 7.67 21.25
CA GLU A 154 -16.32 7.15 22.23
C GLU A 154 -14.89 7.28 21.69
N HIS A 155 -14.65 6.79 20.48
CA HIS A 155 -13.33 6.85 19.85
C HIS A 155 -12.85 8.28 19.66
N LYS A 156 -13.73 9.18 19.20
CA LYS A 156 -13.39 10.61 19.09
C LYS A 156 -12.92 11.19 20.43
N ARG A 157 -13.60 10.91 21.54
CA ARG A 157 -13.22 11.42 22.87
C ARG A 157 -11.89 10.82 23.35
N ALA A 158 -11.67 9.54 23.08
CA ALA A 158 -10.42 8.86 23.41
C ALA A 158 -9.24 9.48 22.64
N VAL A 159 -9.37 9.65 21.32
CA VAL A 159 -8.35 10.29 20.46
C VAL A 159 -8.04 11.71 20.94
N PHE A 160 -9.07 12.50 21.24
CA PHE A 160 -8.86 13.87 21.75
C PHE A 160 -8.06 13.88 23.05
N THR A 161 -8.38 12.96 23.97
CA THR A 161 -7.69 12.83 25.26
C THR A 161 -6.24 12.42 25.08
N GLU A 162 -5.98 11.44 24.20
CA GLU A 162 -4.65 10.95 23.87
C GLU A 162 -3.78 12.04 23.23
N LEU A 163 -4.33 12.77 22.25
CA LEU A 163 -3.64 13.89 21.61
C LEU A 163 -3.32 15.02 22.58
N LYS A 164 -4.24 15.35 23.48
CA LYS A 164 -4.00 16.36 24.50
C LYS A 164 -2.86 15.94 25.45
N ALA A 165 -2.75 14.65 25.74
CA ALA A 165 -1.73 14.11 26.64
C ALA A 165 -0.34 13.98 25.98
N LYS A 166 -0.28 13.50 24.72
CA LYS A 166 0.98 13.18 24.02
C LYS A 166 1.48 14.29 23.09
N ALA A 167 0.62 15.19 22.65
CA ALA A 167 0.97 16.28 21.74
C ALA A 167 0.75 17.63 22.44
N SER A 168 -0.37 18.30 22.16
CA SER A 168 -0.74 19.54 22.82
C SER A 168 -2.25 19.76 22.77
N LYS A 169 -2.76 20.69 23.58
CA LYS A 169 -4.18 21.07 23.55
C LYS A 169 -4.56 21.71 22.21
N GLU A 170 -3.64 22.43 21.59
CA GLU A 170 -3.81 23.11 20.31
C GLU A 170 -3.92 22.09 19.17
N ILE A 171 -3.05 21.08 19.15
CA ILE A 171 -3.13 19.96 18.20
C ILE A 171 -4.43 19.19 18.40
N ALA A 172 -4.79 18.84 19.64
CA ALA A 172 -6.04 18.13 19.91
C ALA A 172 -7.27 18.89 19.39
N LYS A 173 -7.32 20.21 19.61
CA LYS A 173 -8.40 21.07 19.06
C LYS A 173 -8.40 21.15 17.54
N MET A 174 -7.23 21.18 16.91
CA MET A 174 -7.10 21.22 15.46
C MET A 174 -7.67 19.95 14.80
N TYR A 175 -7.44 18.78 15.41
CA TYR A 175 -7.86 17.48 14.86
C TYR A 175 -9.26 17.04 15.30
N ASP A 176 -9.79 17.55 16.42
CA ASP A 176 -11.13 17.23 16.93
C ASP A 176 -12.28 17.24 15.89
N PRO A 177 -12.41 18.26 15.02
CA PRO A 177 -13.47 18.27 14.01
C PRO A 177 -13.29 17.21 12.93
N HIS A 178 -12.08 16.67 12.75
CA HIS A 178 -11.73 15.76 11.67
C HIS A 178 -11.77 14.28 12.07
N VAL A 179 -11.67 13.96 13.36
CA VAL A 179 -11.50 12.57 13.86
C VAL A 179 -12.47 11.60 13.22
N LYS A 180 -13.78 11.79 13.39
CA LYS A 180 -14.81 10.87 12.87
C LYS A 180 -14.78 10.73 11.35
N ASN A 181 -14.51 11.82 10.64
CA ASN A 181 -14.49 11.78 9.18
C ASN A 181 -13.27 11.00 8.67
N PHE A 182 -12.10 11.25 9.25
CA PHE A 182 -10.87 10.55 8.90
C PHE A 182 -10.91 9.08 9.29
N ASP A 183 -11.43 8.77 10.48
CA ASP A 183 -11.65 7.39 10.94
C ASP A 183 -12.54 6.63 9.95
N ARG A 184 -13.70 7.21 9.61
CA ARG A 184 -14.61 6.64 8.60
C ARG A 184 -13.95 6.44 7.23
N ILE A 185 -13.15 7.41 6.76
CA ILE A 185 -12.46 7.31 5.46
C ILE A 185 -11.46 6.16 5.47
N LEU A 186 -10.62 6.07 6.50
CA LEU A 186 -9.60 5.01 6.61
C LEU A 186 -10.25 3.62 6.74
N ILE A 187 -11.27 3.49 7.58
CA ILE A 187 -12.03 2.24 7.72
C ILE A 187 -12.69 1.86 6.39
N SER A 188 -13.28 2.82 5.67
CA SER A 188 -13.89 2.53 4.36
C SER A 188 -12.86 2.04 3.35
N ILE A 189 -11.69 2.71 3.26
CA ILE A 189 -10.62 2.27 2.35
C ILE A 189 -10.18 0.84 2.70
N GLY A 190 -9.90 0.56 3.97
CA GLY A 190 -9.50 -0.78 4.43
C GLY A 190 -10.53 -1.86 4.14
N ALA A 191 -11.79 -1.59 4.45
CA ALA A 191 -12.90 -2.52 4.25
C ALA A 191 -13.20 -2.83 2.77
N ASP A 192 -12.86 -1.92 1.86
CA ASP A 192 -13.06 -2.11 0.43
C ASP A 192 -11.89 -2.89 -0.22
N LEU A 193 -10.75 -3.09 0.48
CA LEU A 193 -9.58 -3.83 -0.04
C LEU A 193 -9.87 -5.30 -0.40
N ILE A 194 -10.97 -5.87 0.11
CA ILE A 194 -11.45 -7.19 -0.31
C ILE A 194 -11.82 -7.24 -1.81
N HIS A 195 -12.07 -6.09 -2.42
CA HIS A 195 -12.38 -5.96 -3.82
C HIS A 195 -11.13 -5.61 -4.62
N GLN A 196 -10.82 -6.41 -5.64
CA GLN A 196 -9.62 -6.22 -6.49
C GLN A 196 -9.55 -4.82 -7.12
N LYS A 197 -10.68 -4.21 -7.43
CA LYS A 197 -10.73 -2.85 -8.00
C LYS A 197 -10.19 -1.82 -7.00
N ASP A 198 -10.65 -1.87 -5.76
CA ASP A 198 -10.30 -0.92 -4.71
C ASP A 198 -8.87 -1.15 -4.22
N LEU A 199 -8.42 -2.42 -4.14
CA LEU A 199 -7.01 -2.75 -3.91
C LEU A 199 -6.11 -2.16 -5.00
N LYS A 200 -6.51 -2.28 -6.27
CA LYS A 200 -5.78 -1.68 -7.39
C LYS A 200 -5.66 -0.16 -7.27
N ASP A 201 -6.72 0.52 -6.82
CA ASP A 201 -6.79 1.98 -6.76
C ASP A 201 -6.36 2.54 -5.39
N ILE A 202 -5.79 1.73 -4.47
CA ILE A 202 -5.47 2.11 -3.09
C ILE A 202 -4.63 3.38 -2.96
N PHE A 203 -3.62 3.58 -3.81
CA PHE A 203 -2.81 4.81 -3.79
C PHE A 203 -3.63 6.04 -4.18
N LEU A 204 -4.50 5.90 -5.18
CA LEU A 204 -5.38 6.98 -5.61
C LEU A 204 -6.37 7.32 -4.50
N ASP A 205 -6.95 6.31 -3.87
CA ASP A 205 -7.89 6.48 -2.77
C ASP A 205 -7.27 7.14 -1.54
N LEU A 206 -6.07 6.71 -1.13
CA LEU A 206 -5.34 7.36 -0.04
C LEU A 206 -5.03 8.82 -0.38
N VAL A 207 -4.61 9.11 -1.61
CA VAL A 207 -4.31 10.48 -2.03
C VAL A 207 -5.58 11.34 -2.04
N GLU A 208 -6.61 10.92 -2.77
CA GLU A 208 -7.82 11.72 -3.00
C GLU A 208 -8.71 11.83 -1.77
N LYS A 209 -8.94 10.72 -1.07
CA LYS A 209 -9.91 10.65 0.02
C LYS A 209 -9.30 11.03 1.37
N PHE A 210 -7.99 10.84 1.58
CA PHE A 210 -7.36 11.08 2.89
C PHE A 210 -6.34 12.22 2.87
N ILE A 211 -5.33 12.15 1.99
CA ILE A 211 -4.21 13.11 1.97
C ILE A 211 -4.66 14.51 1.51
N GLU A 212 -5.46 14.62 0.45
CA GLU A 212 -5.93 15.92 -0.03
C GLU A 212 -6.78 16.67 1.00
N PRO A 213 -7.74 16.04 1.72
CA PRO A 213 -8.41 16.66 2.85
C PRO A 213 -7.46 17.11 3.97
N CYS A 214 -6.40 16.34 4.27
CA CYS A 214 -5.39 16.76 5.23
C CYS A 214 -4.66 18.04 4.79
N LYS A 215 -4.29 18.14 3.51
CA LYS A 215 -3.67 19.34 2.93
C LYS A 215 -4.61 20.54 2.98
N GLN A 216 -5.89 20.36 2.62
CA GLN A 216 -6.90 21.41 2.66
C GLN A 216 -7.14 21.96 4.08
N ALA A 217 -7.03 21.09 5.09
CA ALA A 217 -7.09 21.46 6.50
C ALA A 217 -5.76 22.01 7.05
N ASN A 218 -4.73 22.19 6.21
CA ASN A 218 -3.38 22.65 6.58
C ASN A 218 -2.75 21.82 7.71
N LEU A 219 -3.02 20.52 7.73
CA LEU A 219 -2.46 19.60 8.73
C LEU A 219 -0.97 19.38 8.47
N THR A 220 -0.17 19.44 9.53
CA THR A 220 1.27 19.19 9.45
C THR A 220 1.55 17.70 9.44
N VAL A 221 2.66 17.28 8.82
CA VAL A 221 3.09 15.86 8.81
C VAL A 221 3.29 15.33 10.23
N SER A 222 3.92 16.13 11.10
CA SER A 222 4.13 15.76 12.51
C SER A 222 2.81 15.61 13.27
N GLY A 223 1.87 16.55 13.11
CA GLY A 223 0.56 16.45 13.72
C GLY A 223 -0.23 15.25 13.20
N LEU A 224 -0.13 14.93 11.90
CA LEU A 224 -0.84 13.81 11.30
C LEU A 224 -0.29 12.48 11.80
N SER A 225 1.03 12.37 11.97
CA SER A 225 1.67 11.20 12.59
C SER A 225 1.19 10.98 14.02
N MET A 226 1.11 12.05 14.83
CA MET A 226 0.57 11.97 16.20
C MET A 226 -0.91 11.57 16.22
N PHE A 227 -1.71 12.11 15.29
CA PHE A 227 -3.13 11.77 15.14
C PHE A 227 -3.34 10.32 14.75
N LEU A 228 -2.62 9.82 13.73
CA LEU A 228 -2.72 8.43 13.29
C LEU A 228 -2.29 7.46 14.40
N GLN A 229 -1.22 7.79 15.14
CA GLN A 229 -0.80 7.01 16.30
C GLN A 229 -1.86 7.00 17.40
N ALA A 230 -2.47 8.16 17.70
CA ALA A 230 -3.55 8.25 18.68
C ALA A 230 -4.73 7.37 18.25
N LEU A 231 -5.19 7.50 17.01
CA LEU A 231 -6.27 6.72 16.41
C LEU A 231 -6.04 5.21 16.55
N MET A 232 -4.85 4.72 16.21
CA MET A 232 -4.50 3.30 16.39
C MET A 232 -4.54 2.88 17.87
N THR A 233 -3.83 3.60 18.75
CA THR A 233 -3.69 3.21 20.16
C THR A 233 -4.97 3.33 21.00
N THR A 234 -5.91 4.18 20.57
CA THR A 234 -7.19 4.33 21.26
C THR A 234 -8.22 3.31 20.81
N CYS A 235 -8.12 2.84 19.56
CA CYS A 235 -9.01 1.80 19.03
C CYS A 235 -8.93 0.51 19.87
N GLU A 236 -7.73 0.12 20.30
CA GLU A 236 -7.48 -1.06 21.17
C GLU A 236 -8.11 -0.95 22.58
N LYS A 237 -8.53 0.26 22.99
CA LYS A 237 -8.98 0.57 24.34
C LYS A 237 -10.49 0.86 24.41
N LEU A 238 -11.21 0.70 23.30
CA LEU A 238 -12.64 0.99 23.25
C LEU A 238 -13.40 -0.05 24.06
N SER A 239 -14.20 0.44 25.01
CA SER A 239 -15.00 -0.40 25.89
C SER A 239 -16.13 -1.12 25.16
N SER A 240 -16.61 -0.53 24.05
CA SER A 240 -17.63 -1.10 23.17
C SER A 240 -17.12 -2.28 22.30
N VAL A 241 -15.83 -2.60 22.39
CA VAL A 241 -15.12 -3.63 21.58
C VAL A 241 -14.57 -4.77 22.45
N GLN A 242 -14.57 -4.60 23.78
CA GLN A 242 -14.18 -5.62 24.77
C GLN A 242 -15.39 -6.42 25.22
#